data_AF-A0A1Q6V0Z9-F1
#
_entry.id   AF-A0A1Q6V0Z9-F1
#
_cell.length_a   1.000
_cell.length_b   1.000
_cell.length_c   1.000
_cell.angle_alpha   90.00
_cell.angle_beta   90.00
_cell.angle_gamma   90.00
#
_symmetry.space_group_name_H-M   'P 1'
#
loop_
_entity.id
_entity.type
_entity.pdbx_description
1 polymer ?
#
loop_
_entity_poly.entity_id
_entity_poly.type
_entity_poly.pdbx_seq_one_letter_code
_entity_poly.pdbx_strand_id
1 'polypeptide(L)'
;MQHFGNETAGYLGRHILAEFFECDPNILNNVKMIEEQMTKAAVECGATVIQKCFHMFSPIGVSGVVIIAESHLAIHTWPELGYAAVDLFTCGESCDPKVAHDYLKNAFGCKNSSFTQLKRGMLSKNNVVEPIPFKVEAQV
;
A
#
# COMPACT_ATOMS: atom_id res chain seq x y z
N MET A 1 -5.89 24.07 1.51
CA MET A 1 -7.13 24.23 2.29
C MET A 1 -8.21 23.46 1.55
N GLN A 2 -8.57 22.25 2.01
CA GLN A 2 -9.69 21.50 1.43
C GLN A 2 -10.98 22.02 2.07
N HIS A 3 -11.90 22.54 1.27
CA HIS A 3 -13.23 22.93 1.70
C HIS A 3 -14.11 21.69 1.79
N PHE A 4 -14.48 21.28 3.00
CA PHE A 4 -15.43 20.20 3.21
C PHE A 4 -16.86 20.76 3.15
N GLY A 5 -17.50 20.60 1.99
CA GLY A 5 -18.93 20.83 1.80
C GLY A 5 -19.76 19.73 2.45
N ASN A 6 -20.97 20.10 2.88
CA ASN A 6 -21.90 19.29 3.65
C ASN A 6 -22.28 17.93 2.97
N GLU A 7 -22.40 16.88 3.79
CA GLU A 7 -23.12 15.60 3.57
C GLU A 7 -22.43 14.36 2.98
N THR A 8 -21.09 14.26 2.97
CA THR A 8 -20.43 12.93 2.96
C THR A 8 -19.42 12.82 4.08
N ALA A 9 -19.49 11.74 4.87
CA ALA A 9 -18.45 11.41 5.81
C ALA A 9 -17.12 11.23 5.05
N GLY A 10 -16.22 12.20 5.19
CA GLY A 10 -14.89 12.16 4.58
C GLY A 10 -14.04 11.04 5.18
N TYR A 11 -12.97 10.66 4.51
CA TYR A 11 -11.99 9.74 5.04
C TYR A 11 -10.58 10.23 4.68
N LEU A 12 -9.60 9.94 5.52
CA LEU A 12 -8.22 10.40 5.34
C LEU A 12 -7.45 9.57 4.31
N GLY A 13 -7.81 8.30 4.12
CA GLY A 13 -7.21 7.47 3.08
C GLY A 13 -7.94 6.17 2.77
N ARG A 14 -7.47 5.48 1.74
CA ARG A 14 -7.98 4.18 1.28
C ARG A 14 -6.93 3.12 1.54
N HIS A 15 -7.33 2.03 2.16
CA HIS A 15 -6.43 0.91 2.43
C HIS A 15 -6.98 -0.36 1.79
N ILE A 16 -6.27 -0.89 0.81
CA ILE A 16 -6.56 -2.19 0.22
C ILE A 16 -5.68 -3.23 0.90
N LEU A 17 -6.32 -4.27 1.43
CA LEU A 17 -5.68 -5.50 1.91
C LEU A 17 -5.88 -6.54 0.82
N ALA A 18 -4.83 -6.82 0.05
CA ALA A 18 -4.85 -7.67 -1.12
C ALA A 18 -4.25 -9.05 -0.82
N GLU A 19 -4.93 -10.06 -1.33
CA GLU A 19 -4.56 -11.46 -1.26
C GLU A 19 -4.25 -11.95 -2.68
N PHE A 20 -3.00 -12.25 -2.95
CA PHE A 20 -2.56 -12.77 -4.25
C PHE A 20 -2.21 -14.25 -4.15
N PHE A 21 -2.93 -15.08 -4.90
CA PHE A 21 -2.73 -16.52 -5.00
C PHE A 21 -2.27 -16.92 -6.40
N GLU A 22 -1.62 -18.08 -6.48
CA GLU A 22 -1.11 -18.67 -7.73
C GLU A 22 -0.16 -17.72 -8.47
N CYS A 23 0.65 -16.99 -7.71
CA CYS A 23 1.73 -16.15 -8.23
C CYS A 23 2.92 -17.00 -8.70
N ASP A 24 3.83 -16.42 -9.48
CA ASP A 24 5.10 -17.04 -9.82
C ASP A 24 6.01 -17.13 -8.58
N PRO A 25 6.33 -18.34 -8.07
CA PRO A 25 7.17 -18.51 -6.89
C PRO A 25 8.58 -17.93 -7.05
N ASN A 26 9.12 -17.88 -8.27
CA ASN A 26 10.46 -17.35 -8.53
C ASN A 26 10.51 -15.83 -8.40
N ILE A 27 9.40 -15.15 -8.71
CA ILE A 27 9.25 -13.72 -8.45
C ILE A 27 9.10 -13.48 -6.94
N LEU A 28 8.24 -14.26 -6.29
CA LEU A 28 8.00 -14.14 -4.85
C LEU A 28 9.26 -14.40 -4.01
N ASN A 29 10.16 -15.27 -4.46
CA ASN A 29 11.41 -15.57 -3.77
C ASN A 29 12.60 -14.69 -4.23
N ASN A 30 12.35 -13.56 -4.88
CA ASN A 30 13.40 -12.67 -5.37
C ASN A 30 13.21 -11.25 -4.83
N VAL A 31 13.98 -10.90 -3.79
CA VAL A 31 13.88 -9.60 -3.11
C VAL A 31 14.09 -8.41 -4.04
N LYS A 32 14.96 -8.52 -5.05
CA LYS A 32 15.19 -7.43 -6.01
C LYS A 32 13.97 -7.20 -6.90
N MET A 33 13.34 -8.28 -7.37
CA MET A 33 12.11 -8.19 -8.16
C MET A 33 10.96 -7.64 -7.31
N ILE A 34 10.80 -8.13 -6.08
CA ILE A 34 9.77 -7.63 -5.16
C ILE A 34 9.96 -6.13 -4.89
N GLU A 35 11.17 -5.70 -4.55
CA GLU A 35 11.49 -4.28 -4.35
C GLU A 35 11.16 -3.44 -5.59
N GLU A 36 11.57 -3.89 -6.77
CA GLU A 36 11.32 -3.19 -8.03
C GLU A 36 9.82 -3.07 -8.32
N GLN A 37 9.06 -4.17 -8.23
CA GLN A 37 7.64 -4.17 -8.56
C GLN A 37 6.81 -3.39 -7.55
N MET A 38 7.11 -3.48 -6.25
CA MET A 38 6.44 -2.67 -5.23
C MET A 38 6.72 -1.18 -5.41
N THR A 39 7.95 -0.81 -5.77
CA THR A 39 8.32 0.59 -6.05
C THR A 39 7.59 1.10 -7.29
N LYS A 40 7.52 0.31 -8.36
CA LYS A 40 6.77 0.66 -9.58
C LYS A 40 5.28 0.80 -9.29
N ALA A 41 4.69 -0.12 -8.53
CA ALA A 41 3.28 -0.05 -8.14
C ALA A 41 2.94 1.26 -7.40
N ALA A 42 3.83 1.71 -6.50
CA ALA A 42 3.68 3.00 -5.82
C ALA A 42 3.69 4.18 -6.81
N VAL A 43 4.61 4.18 -7.78
CA VAL A 43 4.69 5.24 -8.80
C VAL A 43 3.47 5.21 -9.73
N GLU A 44 3.06 4.04 -10.19
CA GLU A 44 1.90 3.85 -11.09
C GLU A 44 0.59 4.30 -10.46
N CYS A 45 0.42 4.09 -9.14
CA CYS A 45 -0.75 4.63 -8.44
C CYS A 45 -0.65 6.13 -8.12
N GLY A 46 0.40 6.81 -8.57
CA GLY A 46 0.59 8.26 -8.37
C GLY A 46 1.18 8.64 -7.01
N ALA A 47 1.74 7.69 -6.26
CA ALA A 47 2.39 7.98 -4.98
C ALA A 47 3.82 8.49 -5.18
N THR A 48 4.26 9.33 -4.25
CA THR A 48 5.67 9.73 -4.14
C THR A 48 6.38 8.81 -3.14
N VAL A 49 7.38 8.08 -3.62
CA VAL A 49 8.20 7.18 -2.80
C VAL A 49 9.21 8.00 -1.98
N ILE A 50 9.24 7.74 -0.67
CA ILE A 50 10.14 8.39 0.28
C ILE A 50 11.28 7.44 0.66
N GLN A 51 10.95 6.20 1.03
CA GLN A 51 11.94 5.21 1.47
C GLN A 51 11.44 3.80 1.16
N LYS A 52 12.38 2.86 1.10
CA LYS A 52 12.12 1.43 0.89
C LYS A 52 12.96 0.60 1.84
N CYS A 53 12.39 -0.50 2.32
CA CYS A 53 13.08 -1.48 3.15
C CYS A 53 12.57 -2.88 2.79
N PHE A 54 13.48 -3.77 2.41
CA PHE A 54 13.16 -5.13 1.98
C PHE A 54 14.12 -6.12 2.63
N HIS A 55 13.59 -7.28 3.02
CA HIS A 55 14.33 -8.35 3.65
C HIS A 55 13.94 -9.70 3.04
N MET A 56 14.93 -10.47 2.61
CA MET A 56 14.76 -11.86 2.21
C MET A 56 15.07 -12.76 3.40
N PHE A 57 14.15 -13.65 3.74
CA PHE A 57 14.36 -14.66 4.78
C PHE A 57 15.11 -15.88 4.23
N SER A 58 15.73 -16.62 5.14
CA SER A 58 16.31 -17.93 4.85
C SER A 58 15.38 -19.02 5.37
N PRO A 59 14.98 -20.01 4.55
CA PRO A 59 15.48 -20.26 3.19
C PRO A 59 14.75 -19.50 2.07
N ILE A 60 13.52 -19.03 2.30
CA ILE A 60 12.66 -18.43 1.27
C ILE A 60 11.77 -17.32 1.86
N GLY A 61 11.23 -16.49 0.98
CA GLY A 61 10.23 -15.46 1.30
C GLY A 61 10.82 -14.08 1.52
N VAL A 62 10.01 -13.06 1.25
CA VAL A 62 10.37 -11.65 1.29
C VAL A 62 9.33 -10.88 2.10
N SER A 63 9.82 -10.01 2.99
CA SER A 63 9.04 -8.92 3.59
C SER A 63 9.53 -7.59 3.05
N GLY A 64 8.62 -6.68 2.75
CA GLY A 64 8.98 -5.39 2.17
C GLY A 64 8.00 -4.29 2.51
N VAL A 65 8.51 -3.06 2.56
CA VAL A 65 7.70 -1.85 2.67
C VAL A 65 8.28 -0.73 1.81
N VAL A 66 7.39 -0.03 1.12
CA VAL A 66 7.64 1.23 0.43
C VAL A 66 6.89 2.30 1.22
N ILE A 67 7.65 3.18 1.88
CA ILE A 67 7.11 4.36 2.55
C ILE A 67 6.84 5.42 1.49
N ILE A 68 5.62 5.93 1.47
CA ILE A 68 5.19 7.02 0.59
C ILE A 68 4.82 8.25 1.41
N ALA A 69 4.71 9.41 0.77
CA ALA A 69 4.61 10.72 1.43
C ALA A 69 3.62 10.81 2.62
N GLU A 70 2.54 10.01 2.64
CA GLU A 70 1.52 10.05 3.70
C GLU A 70 1.02 8.66 4.16
N SER A 71 1.64 7.55 3.75
CA SER A 71 1.16 6.18 4.01
C SER A 71 2.20 5.11 3.57
N HIS A 72 1.79 3.93 3.07
CA HIS A 72 2.74 2.86 2.70
C HIS A 72 2.13 1.82 1.75
N LEU A 73 3.00 1.13 1.03
CA LEU A 73 2.73 -0.18 0.44
C LEU A 73 3.58 -1.23 1.14
N ALA A 74 3.00 -2.33 1.63
CA ALA A 74 3.74 -3.41 2.28
C ALA A 74 3.43 -4.77 1.63
N ILE A 75 4.35 -5.71 1.77
CA ILE A 75 4.22 -7.06 1.21
C ILE A 75 4.89 -8.11 2.11
N HIS A 76 4.25 -9.27 2.19
CA HIS A 76 4.79 -10.50 2.73
C HIS A 76 4.51 -11.65 1.76
N THR A 77 5.54 -12.44 1.43
CA THR A 77 5.42 -13.53 0.45
C THR A 77 5.66 -14.91 1.08
N TRP A 78 4.92 -15.91 0.61
CA TRP A 78 5.13 -17.34 0.84
C TRP A 78 5.32 -18.03 -0.52
N PRO A 79 6.55 -18.04 -1.08
CA PRO A 79 6.81 -18.57 -2.42
C PRO A 79 6.39 -20.03 -2.59
N GLU A 80 6.56 -20.85 -1.56
CA GLU A 80 6.17 -22.26 -1.51
C GLU A 80 4.66 -22.49 -1.66
N LEU A 81 3.85 -21.46 -1.40
CA LEU A 81 2.40 -21.46 -1.58
C LEU A 81 1.95 -20.66 -2.82
N GLY A 82 2.88 -20.01 -3.53
CA GLY A 82 2.56 -19.05 -4.59
C GLY A 82 1.71 -17.88 -4.07
N TYR A 83 1.89 -17.49 -2.80
CA TYR A 83 1.02 -16.55 -2.10
C TYR A 83 1.76 -15.27 -1.68
N ALA A 84 1.08 -14.12 -1.80
CA ALA A 84 1.53 -12.86 -1.24
C ALA A 84 0.37 -12.10 -0.59
N ALA A 85 0.60 -11.60 0.63
CA ALA A 85 -0.24 -10.63 1.31
C ALA A 85 0.31 -9.23 1.05
N VAL A 86 -0.53 -8.31 0.59
CA VAL A 86 -0.11 -6.96 0.19
C VAL A 86 -1.05 -5.90 0.76
N ASP A 87 -0.47 -4.93 1.45
CA ASP A 87 -1.15 -3.76 2.00
C ASP A 87 -0.88 -2.57 1.08
N LEU A 88 -1.93 -1.93 0.56
CA LEU A 88 -1.85 -0.74 -0.29
C LEU A 88 -2.62 0.38 0.38
N PHE A 89 -1.95 1.10 1.28
CA PHE A 89 -2.52 2.24 1.97
C PHE A 89 -2.09 3.52 1.27
N THR A 90 -3.06 4.26 0.73
CA THR A 90 -2.83 5.58 0.12
C THR A 90 -3.70 6.65 0.75
N CYS A 91 -3.22 7.89 0.71
CA CYS A 91 -3.91 9.09 1.13
C CYS A 91 -4.15 10.01 -0.07
N GLY A 92 -5.18 10.86 0.02
CA GLY A 92 -5.56 11.77 -1.05
C GLY A 92 -6.36 11.12 -2.20
N GLU A 93 -6.91 11.97 -3.07
CA GLU A 93 -7.81 11.55 -4.15
C GLU A 93 -7.05 11.14 -5.42
N SER A 94 -5.87 11.72 -5.66
CA SER A 94 -5.06 11.46 -6.85
C SER A 94 -4.32 10.12 -6.83
N CYS A 95 -4.26 9.46 -5.68
CA CYS A 95 -3.54 8.20 -5.50
C CYS A 95 -4.50 7.02 -5.33
N ASP A 96 -4.72 6.21 -6.38
CA ASP A 96 -5.67 5.09 -6.37
C ASP A 96 -4.99 3.74 -6.06
N PRO A 97 -5.23 3.14 -4.88
CA PRO A 97 -4.58 1.89 -4.51
C PRO A 97 -5.00 0.72 -5.40
N LYS A 98 -6.12 0.80 -6.14
CA LYS A 98 -6.52 -0.24 -7.09
C LYS A 98 -5.57 -0.33 -8.29
N VAL A 99 -4.99 0.79 -8.70
CA VAL A 99 -3.97 0.81 -9.77
C VAL A 99 -2.74 0.03 -9.33
N ALA A 100 -2.28 0.22 -8.10
CA ALA A 100 -1.18 -0.56 -7.53
C ALA A 100 -1.54 -2.05 -7.41
N HIS A 101 -2.77 -2.38 -6.98
CA HIS A 101 -3.25 -3.76 -6.93
C HIS A 101 -3.18 -4.45 -8.29
N ASP A 102 -3.76 -3.83 -9.32
CA ASP A 102 -3.84 -4.43 -10.66
C ASP A 102 -2.46 -4.53 -11.32
N TYR A 103 -1.59 -3.55 -11.08
CA TYR A 103 -0.19 -3.63 -11.48
C TYR A 103 0.50 -4.84 -10.84
N LEU A 104 0.43 -4.99 -9.52
CA LEU A 104 1.12 -6.06 -8.79
C LEU A 104 0.57 -7.44 -9.13
N LYS A 105 -0.74 -7.57 -9.30
CA LYS A 105 -1.38 -8.80 -9.78
C LYS A 105 -0.71 -9.30 -11.07
N ASN A 106 -0.57 -8.41 -12.06
CA ASN A 106 0.07 -8.75 -13.33
C ASN A 106 1.57 -9.02 -13.16
N ALA A 107 2.27 -8.16 -12.41
CA ALA A 107 3.72 -8.25 -12.22
C ALA A 107 4.14 -9.54 -11.48
N PHE A 108 3.30 -10.06 -10.58
CA PHE A 108 3.56 -11.30 -9.86
C PHE A 108 3.03 -12.55 -10.56
N GLY A 109 2.43 -12.42 -11.75
CA GLY A 109 1.81 -13.54 -12.45
C GLY A 109 0.64 -14.16 -11.67
N CYS A 110 -0.01 -13.39 -10.80
CA CYS A 110 -1.11 -13.84 -9.95
C CYS A 110 -2.34 -14.19 -10.79
N LYS A 111 -2.85 -15.41 -10.62
CA LYS A 111 -4.04 -15.88 -11.34
C LYS A 111 -5.32 -15.67 -10.53
N ASN A 112 -5.22 -15.68 -9.21
CA ASN A 112 -6.36 -15.52 -8.32
C ASN A 112 -6.07 -14.44 -7.28
N SER A 113 -6.72 -13.28 -7.44
CA SER A 113 -6.56 -12.11 -6.60
C SER A 113 -7.87 -11.74 -5.92
N SER A 114 -7.85 -11.44 -4.64
CA SER A 114 -8.98 -10.82 -3.94
C SER A 114 -8.49 -9.68 -3.07
N PHE A 115 -9.38 -8.77 -2.69
CA PHE A 115 -9.01 -7.71 -1.75
C PHE A 115 -10.19 -7.22 -0.93
N THR A 116 -9.89 -6.69 0.25
CA THR A 116 -10.83 -5.89 1.05
C THR A 116 -10.36 -4.43 1.03
N GLN A 117 -11.30 -3.49 0.84
CA GLN A 117 -11.00 -2.07 0.88
C GLN A 117 -11.59 -1.43 2.14
N LEU A 118 -10.73 -0.75 2.91
CA LEU A 118 -11.08 -0.02 4.11
C LEU A 118 -10.92 1.48 3.88
N LYS A 119 -11.89 2.27 4.38
CA LYS A 119 -11.73 3.72 4.52
C LYS A 119 -11.06 4.02 5.86
N ARG A 120 -9.91 4.69 5.83
CA ARG A 120 -9.13 5.03 7.02
C ARG A 120 -9.45 6.46 7.46
N GLY A 121 -9.61 6.68 8.75
CA GLY A 121 -9.90 8.01 9.30
C GLY A 121 -11.28 8.53 8.90
N MET A 122 -12.34 7.77 9.15
CA MET A 122 -13.73 8.20 8.89
C MET A 122 -14.08 9.44 9.72
N LEU A 123 -14.21 10.58 9.04
CA LEU A 123 -14.58 11.87 9.61
C LEU A 123 -16.10 11.97 9.65
N SER A 124 -16.65 12.22 10.84
CA SER A 124 -18.09 12.39 11.03
C SER A 124 -18.36 13.42 12.12
N LYS A 125 -19.63 13.82 12.29
CA LYS A 125 -20.03 14.71 13.39
C LYS A 125 -19.66 14.18 14.78
N ASN A 126 -19.51 12.86 14.94
CA ASN A 126 -19.12 12.22 16.20
C ASN A 126 -17.60 11.97 16.32
N ASN A 127 -16.87 12.07 15.20
CA ASN A 127 -15.41 11.94 15.11
C ASN A 127 -14.85 13.25 14.56
N VAL A 128 -15.04 14.33 15.31
CA VAL A 128 -14.55 15.65 14.92
C VAL A 128 -13.03 15.66 15.05
N VAL A 129 -12.34 15.82 13.93
CA VAL A 129 -10.90 16.07 13.90
C VAL A 129 -10.73 17.57 13.81
N GLU A 130 -10.64 18.24 14.96
CA GLU A 130 -10.16 19.62 14.97
C GLU A 130 -8.64 19.63 14.85
N PRO A 131 -8.03 20.54 14.06
CA PRO A 131 -6.58 20.65 14.02
C PRO A 131 -6.04 20.97 15.42
N ILE A 132 -5.33 20.02 16.03
CA ILE A 132 -4.62 20.24 17.28
C ILE A 132 -3.23 20.78 16.91
N PRO A 133 -2.86 22.01 17.34
CA PRO A 133 -1.52 22.51 17.12
C PRO A 133 -0.49 21.59 17.78
N PHE A 134 0.55 21.22 17.05
CA PHE A 134 1.70 20.47 17.56
C PHE A 134 2.99 21.17 17.14
N LYS A 135 4.07 20.93 17.89
CA LYS A 135 5.39 21.46 17.52
C LYS A 135 5.90 20.70 16.30
N VAL A 136 6.19 21.43 15.23
CA VAL A 136 6.85 20.86 14.05
C VAL A 136 8.36 20.96 14.28
N GLU A 137 9.03 19.82 14.30
CA GLU A 137 10.49 19.74 14.25
C GLU A 137 10.92 19.42 12.81
N ALA A 138 12.07 19.96 12.40
CA ALA A 138 12.63 19.62 11.09
C ALA A 138 12.99 18.14 11.06
N GLN A 139 12.49 17.41 10.06
CA GLN A 139 12.95 16.05 9.79
C GLN A 139 14.33 16.15 9.11
N VAL A 140 15.36 15.59 9.76
CA VAL A 140 16.74 15.49 9.28
C VAL A 140 16.90 14.40 8.23
#